data_AF-A0A4U9D8H9-F1
#
_entry.id   AF-A0A4U9D8H9-F1
#
_cell.length_a   1.000
_cell.length_b   1.000
_cell.length_c   1.000
_cell.angle_alpha   90.00
_cell.angle_beta   90.00
_cell.angle_gamma   90.00
#
_symmetry.space_group_name_H-M   'P 1'
#
loop_
_entity.id
_entity.type
_entity.pdbx_description
1 polymer ?
#
loop_
_entity_poly.entity_id
_entity_poly.type
_entity_poly.pdbx_seq_one_letter_code
_entity_poly.pdbx_strand_id
1 'polypeptide(L)'
;MAVIDPVKLVIENYPQGGSENVTMPNHPSKPEMGSRDVPFSGEIWIDRADFREEANKQYKRLVLGKEVRLRNAYVIKAERVEKDAEGNITTIFCTYDADTLSKDPADGRKVKGVIHWVSVAHALPVEIRLYDRLFSVPNPGPKRTSCRNEP
;
A
#
# COMPACT_ATOMS: atom_id res chain seq x y z
N MET A 1 8.23 -5.70 -1.82
CA MET A 1 6.86 -5.17 -1.66
C MET A 1 6.13 -5.39 -2.97
N ALA A 2 4.81 -5.43 -2.98
CA ALA A 2 4.00 -5.59 -4.18
C ALA A 2 2.72 -4.77 -4.02
N VAL A 3 2.20 -4.23 -5.13
CA VAL A 3 0.95 -3.47 -5.21
C VAL A 3 0.06 -4.19 -6.20
N ILE A 4 -1.22 -4.39 -5.86
CA ILE A 4 -2.13 -5.24 -6.63
C ILE A 4 -2.99 -4.42 -7.57
N ASP A 5 -3.60 -3.34 -7.06
CA ASP A 5 -4.34 -2.36 -7.86
C ASP A 5 -3.56 -1.04 -7.89
N PRO A 6 -2.59 -0.87 -8.81
CA PRO A 6 -1.68 0.26 -8.80
C PRO A 6 -2.38 1.57 -9.19
N VAL A 7 -2.14 2.60 -8.39
CA VAL A 7 -2.39 4.01 -8.74
C VAL A 7 -1.08 4.81 -8.61
N LYS A 8 -0.83 5.70 -9.57
CA LYS A 8 0.42 6.47 -9.63
C LYS A 8 0.40 7.52 -8.53
N LEU A 9 1.51 7.64 -7.81
CA LEU A 9 1.72 8.70 -6.84
C LEU A 9 3.06 9.40 -7.10
N VAL A 10 3.01 10.72 -7.18
CA VAL A 10 4.15 11.60 -7.50
C VAL A 10 4.46 12.50 -6.31
N ILE A 11 5.71 12.48 -5.87
CA ILE A 11 6.24 13.30 -4.78
C ILE A 11 6.85 14.56 -5.37
N GLU A 12 6.15 15.68 -5.27
CA GLU A 12 6.50 16.91 -6.00
C GLU A 12 7.77 17.59 -5.46
N ASN A 13 8.04 17.49 -4.16
CA ASN A 13 9.23 18.07 -3.53
C ASN A 13 10.44 17.12 -3.48
N TYR A 14 10.36 15.94 -4.11
CA TYR A 14 11.50 15.03 -4.21
C TYR A 14 12.43 15.43 -5.37
N PRO A 15 13.76 15.38 -5.23
CA PRO A 15 14.69 15.75 -6.30
C PRO A 15 14.41 14.96 -7.59
N GLN A 16 14.24 15.69 -8.70
CA GLN A 16 13.99 15.06 -10.01
C GLN A 16 15.15 14.15 -10.40
N GLY A 17 14.83 12.92 -10.81
CA GLY A 17 15.84 11.90 -11.14
C GLY A 17 16.58 11.32 -9.92
N GLY A 18 16.23 11.76 -8.71
CA GLY A 18 16.73 11.17 -7.48
C GLY A 18 16.22 9.74 -7.31
N SER A 19 17.11 8.86 -6.88
CA SER A 19 16.76 7.55 -6.35
C SER A 19 17.67 7.27 -5.17
N GLU A 20 17.12 6.67 -4.14
CA GLU A 20 17.89 6.21 -2.99
C GLU A 20 17.49 4.79 -2.62
N ASN A 21 18.37 4.11 -1.88
CA ASN A 21 18.09 2.79 -1.37
C ASN A 21 17.66 2.89 0.08
N VAL A 22 16.48 2.35 0.35
CA VAL A 22 15.93 2.26 1.69
C VAL A 22 16.11 0.83 2.20
N THR A 23 16.87 0.68 3.27
CA THR A 23 17.09 -0.64 3.90
C THR A 23 15.86 -1.07 4.67
N MET A 24 15.32 -2.23 4.31
CA MET A 24 14.11 -2.81 4.90
C MET A 24 14.40 -4.17 5.52
N PRO A 25 13.93 -4.46 6.76
CA PRO A 25 14.08 -5.79 7.33
C PRO A 25 13.26 -6.82 6.54
N ASN A 26 13.80 -8.02 6.37
CA ASN A 26 13.08 -9.11 5.70
C ASN A 26 11.93 -9.65 6.57
N HIS A 27 12.07 -9.60 7.89
CA HIS A 27 11.05 -9.99 8.84
C HIS A 27 10.95 -8.98 9.99
N PRO A 28 9.73 -8.56 10.42
CA PRO A 28 9.57 -7.48 11.40
C PRO A 28 10.21 -7.73 12.77
N SER A 29 10.27 -9.00 13.20
CA SER A 29 10.73 -9.39 14.55
C SER A 29 11.91 -10.35 14.54
N LYS A 30 12.49 -10.64 13.38
CA LYS A 30 13.56 -11.64 13.22
C LYS A 30 14.77 -11.02 12.51
N PRO A 31 15.63 -10.29 13.24
CA PRO A 31 16.78 -9.63 12.65
C PRO A 31 17.77 -10.60 11.99
N GLU A 32 17.80 -11.86 12.41
CA GLU A 32 18.63 -12.93 11.84
C GLU A 32 18.30 -13.24 10.37
N MET A 33 17.10 -12.88 9.91
CA MET A 33 16.71 -13.02 8.50
C MET A 33 17.29 -11.90 7.61
N GLY A 34 18.05 -10.97 8.18
CA GLY A 34 18.72 -9.89 7.47
C GLY A 34 17.77 -8.80 6.97
N SER A 35 18.31 -7.97 6.08
CA SER A 35 17.62 -6.86 5.44
C SER A 35 17.86 -6.88 3.93
N ARG A 36 17.09 -6.08 3.20
CA ARG A 36 17.25 -5.85 1.77
C ARG A 36 17.12 -4.37 1.47
N ASP A 37 17.87 -3.92 0.48
CA ASP A 37 17.73 -2.57 -0.03
C ASP A 37 16.61 -2.51 -1.05
N VAL A 38 15.74 -1.51 -0.91
CA VAL A 38 14.62 -1.27 -1.80
C VAL A 38 14.76 0.13 -2.39
N PRO A 39 14.75 0.28 -3.72
CA PRO A 39 14.85 1.59 -4.34
C PRO A 39 13.60 2.42 -4.08
N PHE A 40 13.81 3.67 -3.68
CA PHE A 40 12.82 4.73 -3.51
C PHE A 40 13.09 5.84 -4.50
N SER A 41 12.03 6.41 -5.07
CA SER A 41 12.07 7.46 -6.08
C SER A 41 10.90 8.41 -5.92
N GLY A 42 10.95 9.58 -6.56
CA GLY A 42 9.86 10.55 -6.55
C GLY A 42 8.55 10.06 -7.19
N GLU A 43 8.60 8.99 -7.99
CA GLU A 43 7.40 8.32 -8.51
C GLU A 43 7.27 6.92 -7.90
N ILE A 44 6.12 6.64 -7.27
CA ILE A 44 5.82 5.35 -6.66
C ILE A 44 4.42 4.86 -7.06
N TRP A 45 4.23 3.56 -7.03
CA TRP A 45 2.93 2.89 -7.05
C TRP A 45 2.46 2.68 -5.62
N ILE A 46 1.20 2.99 -5.36
CA ILE A 46 0.47 2.57 -4.15
C ILE A 46 -0.79 1.81 -4.57
N ASP A 47 -1.40 1.10 -3.64
CA ASP A 47 -2.67 0.45 -3.91
C ASP A 47 -3.82 1.49 -3.93
N ARG A 48 -4.72 1.38 -4.90
CA ARG A 48 -5.89 2.26 -5.01
C ARG A 48 -6.75 2.23 -3.77
N ALA A 49 -6.84 1.10 -3.08
CA ALA A 49 -7.57 0.98 -1.82
C ALA A 49 -6.93 1.78 -0.67
N ASP A 50 -5.66 2.19 -0.81
CA ASP A 50 -4.89 2.93 0.18
C ASP A 50 -5.09 4.46 0.09
N PHE A 51 -5.87 4.95 -0.87
CA PHE A 51 -6.21 6.37 -1.02
C PHE A 51 -7.73 6.63 -1.05
N ARG A 52 -8.17 7.73 -0.44
CA ARG A 52 -9.53 8.29 -0.58
C ARG A 52 -9.50 9.82 -0.57
N GLU A 53 -10.36 10.47 -1.32
CA GLU A 53 -10.51 11.93 -1.22
C GLU A 53 -11.14 12.33 0.12
N GLU A 54 -12.21 11.62 0.51
CA GLU A 54 -12.88 11.82 1.78
C GLU A 54 -13.02 10.50 2.53
N ALA A 55 -12.75 10.53 3.83
CA ALA A 55 -12.89 9.35 4.67
C ALA A 55 -13.21 9.70 6.13
N ASN A 56 -13.89 8.77 6.80
CA ASN A 56 -14.22 8.88 8.21
C ASN A 56 -12.97 8.74 9.11
N LYS A 57 -13.12 8.97 10.42
CA LYS A 57 -12.01 8.89 11.39
C LYS A 57 -11.43 7.48 11.56
N GLN A 58 -12.11 6.43 11.10
CA GLN A 58 -11.64 5.05 11.20
C GLN A 58 -10.69 4.67 10.05
N TYR A 59 -10.67 5.46 8.97
CA TYR A 59 -9.77 5.23 7.85
C TYR A 59 -8.35 5.68 8.21
N LYS A 60 -7.42 4.72 8.20
CA LYS A 60 -6.03 4.86 8.64
C LYS A 60 -5.04 4.93 7.47
N ARG A 61 -5.51 5.23 6.25
CA ARG A 61 -4.68 5.28 5.04
C ARG A 61 -4.65 6.70 4.49
N LEU A 62 -4.15 6.90 3.27
CA LEU A 62 -3.95 8.22 2.69
C LEU A 62 -5.30 8.89 2.38
N VAL A 63 -5.47 10.11 2.86
CA VAL A 63 -6.64 10.94 2.53
C VAL A 63 -6.15 12.24 1.96
N LEU A 64 -6.88 12.83 1.01
CA LEU A 64 -6.57 14.16 0.50
C LEU A 64 -6.43 15.17 1.65
N GLY A 65 -5.32 15.92 1.66
CA GLY A 65 -4.97 16.86 2.72
C GLY A 65 -4.41 16.24 4.01
N LYS A 66 -4.26 14.91 4.09
CA LYS A 66 -3.72 14.20 5.27
C LYS A 66 -2.44 13.46 4.95
N GLU A 67 -1.77 13.05 6.03
CA GLU A 67 -0.51 12.34 6.01
C GLU A 67 -0.66 10.84 6.23
N VAL A 68 0.23 10.08 5.59
CA VAL A 68 0.43 8.64 5.81
C VAL A 68 1.92 8.32 5.80
N ARG A 69 2.33 7.26 6.50
CA ARG A 69 3.70 6.76 6.42
C ARG A 69 3.82 5.72 5.32
N LEU A 70 4.83 5.86 4.48
CA LEU A 70 5.26 4.81 3.57
C LEU A 70 6.05 3.77 4.36
N ARG A 71 5.76 2.48 4.14
CA ARG A 71 6.40 1.40 4.89
C ARG A 71 7.92 1.48 4.76
N ASN A 72 8.59 1.57 5.92
CA ASN A 72 10.04 1.73 6.08
C ASN A 72 10.65 2.95 5.38
N ALA A 73 9.85 3.92 4.95
CA ALA A 73 10.31 5.11 4.24
C ALA A 73 9.72 6.37 4.91
N TYR A 74 9.46 7.41 4.11
CA TYR A 74 9.04 8.74 4.56
C TYR A 74 7.55 8.83 4.92
N VAL A 75 7.20 9.89 5.63
CA VAL A 75 5.83 10.37 5.74
C VAL A 75 5.53 11.26 4.54
N ILE A 76 4.37 11.04 3.92
CA ILE A 76 3.88 11.81 2.78
C ILE A 76 2.53 12.44 3.10
N LYS A 77 2.23 13.59 2.48
CA LYS A 77 0.95 14.31 2.57
C LYS A 77 0.34 14.47 1.19
N ALA A 78 -0.88 13.96 0.99
CA ALA A 78 -1.57 14.13 -0.29
C ALA A 78 -2.05 15.57 -0.44
N GLU A 79 -1.66 16.23 -1.54
CA GLU A 79 -1.99 17.63 -1.81
C GLU A 79 -3.10 17.77 -2.86
N ARG A 80 -3.01 17.01 -3.96
CA ARG A 80 -3.98 17.07 -5.06
C ARG A 80 -4.09 15.72 -5.78
N VAL A 81 -5.15 15.57 -6.57
CA VAL A 81 -5.38 14.40 -7.42
C VAL A 81 -5.72 14.83 -8.84
N GLU A 82 -5.30 14.03 -9.79
CA GLU A 82 -5.76 14.09 -11.17
C GLU A 82 -6.73 12.94 -11.42
N LYS A 83 -7.78 13.26 -12.19
CA LYS A 83 -8.83 12.32 -12.58
C LYS A 83 -8.97 12.31 -14.08
N ASP A 84 -9.41 11.17 -14.61
CA ASP A 84 -9.83 11.07 -16.00
C ASP A 84 -11.25 11.63 -16.21
N ALA A 85 -11.74 11.56 -17.44
CA ALA A 85 -13.08 12.03 -17.82
C ALA A 85 -14.22 11.25 -17.14
N GLU A 86 -13.95 10.04 -16.67
CA GLU A 86 -14.91 9.17 -15.97
C GLU A 86 -14.88 9.39 -14.44
N GLY A 87 -13.96 10.22 -13.95
CA GLY A 87 -13.78 10.53 -12.53
C GLY A 87 -12.88 9.55 -11.79
N ASN A 88 -12.19 8.63 -12.48
CA ASN A 88 -11.23 7.74 -11.85
C ASN A 88 -9.93 8.46 -11.56
N ILE A 89 -9.36 8.21 -10.37
CA ILE A 89 -8.08 8.79 -9.97
C ILE A 89 -6.95 8.13 -10.77
N THR A 90 -6.21 8.94 -11.51
CA THR A 90 -5.08 8.52 -12.34
C THR A 90 -3.75 8.73 -11.62
N THR A 91 -3.58 9.92 -11.03
CA THR A 91 -2.35 10.32 -10.34
C THR A 91 -2.66 11.07 -9.06
N ILE A 92 -1.95 10.72 -7.99
CA ILE A 92 -1.99 11.41 -6.70
C ILE A 92 -0.69 12.21 -6.55
N PHE A 93 -0.79 13.48 -6.22
CA PHE A 93 0.39 14.32 -5.96
C PHE A 93 0.50 14.57 -4.46
N CYS A 94 1.71 14.42 -3.96
CA CYS A 94 1.98 14.57 -2.55
C CYS A 94 3.30 15.29 -2.30
N THR A 95 3.48 15.75 -1.07
CA THR A 95 4.76 16.17 -0.54
C THR A 95 5.29 15.14 0.45
N TYR A 96 6.61 15.03 0.60
CA TYR A 96 7.24 14.19 1.63
C TYR A 96 7.99 15.03 2.67
N ASP A 97 8.16 14.45 3.85
CA ASP A 97 8.98 15.01 4.93
C ASP A 97 10.34 14.29 4.98
N ALA A 98 11.42 14.99 4.61
CA ALA A 98 12.76 14.43 4.51
C ALA A 98 13.33 13.95 5.85
N ASP A 99 12.86 14.50 6.97
CA ASP A 99 13.40 14.18 8.31
C ASP A 99 12.76 12.93 8.93
N THR A 100 11.84 12.28 8.20
CA THR A 100 11.05 11.14 8.71
C THR A 100 11.59 9.77 8.30
N LEU A 101 12.73 9.69 7.62
CA LEU A 101 13.34 8.40 7.28
C LEU A 101 13.74 7.65 8.55
N SER A 102 13.11 6.50 8.79
CA SER A 102 13.35 5.64 9.97
C SER A 102 13.14 6.34 11.32
N LYS A 103 12.48 7.50 11.35
CA LYS A 103 12.22 8.30 12.55
C LYS A 103 10.79 8.82 12.56
N ASP A 104 10.27 9.08 13.75
CA ASP A 104 9.02 9.81 13.89
C ASP A 104 9.19 11.30 13.56
N PRO A 105 8.15 11.96 13.02
CA PRO A 105 8.22 13.39 12.72
C PRO A 105 8.69 14.18 13.94
N ALA A 106 9.68 15.04 13.74
CA ALA A 106 10.29 15.84 14.81
C ALA A 106 9.26 16.70 15.56
N ASP A 107 8.20 17.12 14.85
CA ASP A 107 7.11 17.95 15.38
C ASP A 107 6.14 17.18 16.29
N GLY A 108 6.33 15.88 16.51
CA GLY A 108 5.48 15.05 17.38
C GLY A 108 4.10 14.73 16.82
N ARG A 109 3.82 15.10 15.56
CA ARG A 109 2.56 14.77 14.88
C ARG A 109 2.39 13.26 14.72
N LYS A 110 1.21 12.74 15.09
CA LYS A 110 0.88 11.31 14.98
C LYS A 110 0.33 10.98 13.60
N VAL A 111 1.11 10.23 12.82
CA VAL A 111 0.69 9.68 11.53
C VAL A 111 -0.19 8.45 11.74
N LYS A 112 -1.37 8.43 11.11
CA LYS A 112 -2.45 7.49 11.48
C LYS A 112 -2.39 6.12 10.82
N GLY A 113 -1.41 5.87 9.96
CA GLY A 113 -1.15 4.53 9.46
C GLY A 113 0.03 4.45 8.51
N VAL A 114 0.28 3.22 8.07
CA VAL A 114 1.41 2.84 7.22
C VAL A 114 0.87 2.10 6.00
N ILE A 115 1.23 2.55 4.81
CA ILE A 115 0.86 1.91 3.54
C ILE A 115 2.09 1.34 2.83
N HIS A 116 1.86 0.38 1.95
CA HIS A 116 2.91 -0.22 1.15
C HIS A 116 3.04 0.52 -0.18
N TRP A 117 4.20 0.39 -0.81
CA TRP A 117 4.54 1.12 -2.03
C TRP A 117 5.60 0.37 -2.84
N VAL A 118 5.79 0.74 -4.10
CA VAL A 118 6.87 0.27 -4.97
C VAL A 118 7.34 1.43 -5.85
N SER A 119 8.66 1.60 -6.07
CA SER A 119 9.19 2.60 -7.02
C SER A 119 8.73 2.31 -8.45
N VAL A 120 8.23 3.32 -9.17
CA VAL A 120 7.78 3.16 -10.56
C VAL A 120 8.94 2.74 -11.47
N ALA A 121 10.11 3.37 -11.33
CA ALA A 121 11.27 3.13 -12.19
C ALA A 121 11.88 1.73 -12.03
N HIS A 122 11.70 1.11 -10.86
CA HIS A 122 12.32 -0.17 -10.51
C HIS A 122 11.32 -1.32 -10.32
N ALA A 123 10.02 -1.04 -10.46
CA ALA A 123 8.97 -2.04 -10.34
C ALA A 123 9.10 -3.08 -11.44
N LEU A 124 8.97 -4.35 -11.07
CA LEU A 124 8.84 -5.44 -12.03
C LEU A 124 7.34 -5.70 -12.27
N PRO A 125 6.85 -5.71 -13.52
CA PRO A 125 5.48 -6.10 -13.81
C PRO A 125 5.30 -7.57 -13.48
N VAL A 126 4.26 -7.89 -12.71
CA VAL A 126 3.97 -9.25 -12.25
C VAL A 126 2.48 -9.57 -12.41
N GLU A 127 2.17 -10.81 -12.75
CA GLU A 127 0.80 -11.33 -12.71
C GLU A 127 0.51 -11.86 -11.30
N ILE A 128 -0.55 -11.33 -10.67
CA ILE A 128 -0.98 -11.76 -9.34
C ILE A 128 -2.29 -12.53 -9.47
N ARG A 129 -2.30 -13.78 -8.97
CA ARG A 129 -3.48 -14.64 -8.95
C ARG A 129 -4.06 -14.70 -7.55
N LEU A 130 -5.18 -14.00 -7.35
CA LEU A 130 -5.91 -13.99 -6.08
C LEU A 130 -6.86 -15.19 -6.04
N TYR A 131 -6.51 -16.20 -5.26
CA TYR A 131 -7.37 -17.33 -4.99
C TYR A 131 -8.20 -17.09 -3.73
N ASP A 132 -9.46 -17.49 -3.79
CA ASP A 132 -10.35 -17.61 -2.63
C ASP A 132 -10.82 -19.07 -2.51
N ARG A 133 -11.66 -19.34 -1.51
CA ARG A 133 -12.27 -20.65 -1.29
C ARG A 133 -12.98 -21.11 -2.55
N LEU A 134 -12.65 -22.31 -2.99
CA LEU A 134 -13.32 -22.97 -4.13
C LEU A 134 -14.84 -23.13 -3.90
N PHE A 135 -15.24 -23.28 -2.64
CA PHE A 135 -16.64 -23.41 -2.24
C PHE A 135 -17.00 -22.37 -1.17
N SER A 136 -18.17 -21.77 -1.31
CA SER A 136 -18.72 -20.82 -0.32
C SER A 136 -19.38 -21.51 0.87
N VAL A 137 -19.66 -22.82 0.77
CA VAL A 137 -20.31 -23.61 1.82
C VAL A 137 -19.27 -24.37 2.66
N PRO A 138 -19.47 -24.49 4.00
CA PRO A 138 -18.55 -25.23 4.86
C PRO A 138 -18.41 -26.71 4.50
N ASN A 139 -19.47 -27.34 4.00
CA ASN A 139 -19.46 -28.73 3.56
C ASN A 139 -19.97 -28.83 2.10
N PRO A 140 -19.05 -28.78 1.11
CA PRO A 140 -19.40 -28.87 -0.32
C PRO A 140 -19.61 -30.31 -0.80
N GLY A 141 -19.32 -31.31 0.04
CA GLY A 141 -19.59 -32.71 -0.27
C GLY A 141 -21.09 -33.03 -0.30
N PRO A 142 -21.50 -34.13 -0.94
CA PRO A 142 -22.90 -34.55 -0.92
C PRO A 142 -23.37 -34.78 0.51
N LYS A 143 -24.53 -34.22 0.88
CA LYS A 143 -25.23 -34.61 2.12
C LYS A 143 -25.45 -36.12 2.05
N ARG A 144 -24.90 -36.89 2.99
CA ARG A 144 -25.39 -38.25 3.22
C ARG A 144 -26.86 -38.12 3.62
N THR A 145 -27.77 -38.34 2.67
CA THR A 145 -29.13 -38.79 2.98
C THR A 145 -28.95 -40.06 3.77
N SER A 146 -29.30 -40.05 5.06
CA SER A 146 -29.39 -41.30 5.80
C SER A 146 -30.34 -42.19 5.03
N CYS A 147 -29.84 -43.33 4.53
CA CYS A 147 -30.70 -44.41 4.09
C CYS A 147 -31.49 -44.83 5.33
N ARG A 148 -32.69 -44.28 5.52
CA ARG A 148 -33.70 -44.95 6.32
C ARG A 148 -34.09 -46.17 5.51
N ASN A 149 -33.48 -47.30 5.83
CA ASN A 149 -34.10 -48.58 5.58
C ASN A 149 -35.26 -48.69 6.57
N GLU A 150 -36.47 -48.51 6.07
CA GLU A 150 -37.66 -49.22 6.54
C GLU A 150 -38.35 -49.77 5.28
N PRO A 151 -39.06 -50.91 5.35
CA PRO A 151 -39.48 -51.66 6.55
C PRO A 151 -38.70 -52.96 6.80
#